data_AF-A0A7S1CSN0-F1
#
_entry.id   AF-A0A7S1CSN0-F1
#
_cell.length_a   1.000
_cell.length_b   1.000
_cell.length_c   1.000
_cell.angle_alpha   90.00
_cell.angle_beta   90.00
_cell.angle_gamma   90.00
#
_symmetry.space_group_name_H-M   'P 1'
#
loop_
_entity.id
_entity.type
_entity.pdbx_description
1 polymer ?
#
loop_
_entity_poly.entity_id
_entity_poly.type
_entity_poly.pdbx_seq_one_letter_code
_entity_poly.pdbx_strand_id
1 'polypeptide(L)'
;HMNKCKQIIDAAHAANPAAFGNVASILYITLKVRPVLLTADILANPDLLLDVPDYQLIGLRTDSDNTHVVGIKGDGIVTYPYSWCVTDAAEATGYRCQEIGPWDCYDELATPPTGQTFVQCCNDIKAETGHLMPDMHGNYLDCYNSPPPLENLEDPLDLGRVYLHIDANNRVVNPPYNG
;
A
#
# COMPACT_ATOMS: atom_id res chain seq x y z
N HIS A 1 1.42 -8.42 20.16
CA HIS A 1 1.82 -9.48 19.19
C HIS A 1 3.13 -9.16 18.48
N MET A 2 3.41 -7.91 18.11
CA MET A 2 4.71 -7.46 17.56
C MET A 2 5.95 -7.98 18.33
N ASN A 3 5.97 -7.87 19.67
CA ASN A 3 7.09 -8.35 20.49
C ASN A 3 7.36 -9.85 20.31
N LYS A 4 6.33 -10.66 20.03
CA LYS A 4 6.49 -12.10 19.82
C LYS A 4 7.09 -12.40 18.44
N CYS A 5 6.71 -11.65 17.41
CA CYS A 5 7.34 -11.76 16.08
C CYS A 5 8.81 -11.36 16.13
N LYS A 6 9.13 -10.23 16.78
CA LYS A 6 10.50 -9.79 17.02
C LYS A 6 11.31 -10.87 17.74
N GLN A 7 10.79 -11.45 18.82
CA GLN A 7 11.45 -12.56 19.52
C GLN A 7 11.73 -13.78 18.64
N ILE A 8 10.76 -14.18 17.80
CA ILE A 8 10.93 -15.33 16.90
C ILE A 8 12.00 -15.03 15.84
N ILE A 9 11.98 -13.84 15.26
CA ILE A 9 12.95 -13.40 14.24
C ILE A 9 14.35 -13.28 14.85
N ASP A 10 14.49 -12.64 16.01
CA ASP A 10 15.76 -12.53 16.74
C ASP A 10 16.31 -13.93 17.10
N ALA A 11 15.44 -14.88 17.48
CA ALA A 11 15.86 -16.25 17.74
C ALA A 11 16.32 -17.00 16.47
N ALA A 12 15.63 -16.79 15.35
CA ALA A 12 16.02 -17.36 14.06
C ALA A 12 17.36 -16.78 13.56
N HIS A 13 17.57 -15.48 13.77
CA HIS A 13 18.82 -14.77 13.48
C HIS A 13 19.98 -15.32 14.30
N ALA A 14 19.80 -15.45 15.61
CA ALA A 14 20.82 -16.00 16.50
C ALA A 14 21.19 -17.46 16.14
N ALA A 15 20.21 -18.25 15.70
CA ALA A 15 20.44 -19.64 15.30
C ALA A 15 21.09 -19.78 13.92
N ASN A 16 20.81 -18.85 12.99
CA ASN A 16 21.24 -18.94 11.60
C ASN A 16 21.74 -17.58 11.07
N PRO A 17 22.81 -17.00 11.63
CA PRO A 17 23.26 -15.66 11.26
C PRO A 17 23.57 -15.52 9.77
N ALA A 18 24.05 -16.59 9.11
CA ALA A 18 24.33 -16.59 7.68
C ALA A 18 23.09 -16.37 6.81
N ALA A 19 21.90 -16.79 7.25
CA ALA A 19 20.64 -16.54 6.54
C ALA A 19 20.21 -15.06 6.56
N PHE A 20 20.83 -14.28 7.45
CA PHE A 20 20.61 -12.84 7.61
C PHE A 20 21.90 -12.06 7.31
N GLY A 21 22.75 -12.58 6.42
CA GLY A 21 23.96 -11.86 5.97
C GLY A 21 25.02 -11.68 7.06
N ASN A 22 24.92 -12.42 8.17
CA ASN A 22 25.78 -12.28 9.35
C ASN A 22 25.74 -10.88 9.99
N VAL A 23 24.63 -10.15 9.83
CA VAL A 23 24.41 -8.88 10.53
C VAL A 23 24.45 -9.08 12.04
N ALA A 24 24.98 -8.10 12.78
CA ALA A 24 25.08 -8.18 14.24
C ALA A 24 23.71 -8.04 14.94
N SER A 25 22.74 -7.40 14.30
CA SER A 25 21.40 -7.16 14.84
C SER A 25 20.39 -6.95 13.72
N ILE A 26 19.13 -7.33 13.97
CA ILE A 26 18.02 -7.06 13.07
C ILE A 26 17.35 -5.71 13.42
N LEU A 27 17.25 -4.86 12.41
CA LEU A 27 16.43 -3.66 12.34
C LEU A 27 15.00 -4.04 11.93
N TYR A 28 14.03 -3.38 12.56
CA TYR A 28 12.61 -3.64 12.32
C TYR A 28 11.96 -2.41 11.73
N ILE A 29 11.37 -2.54 10.55
CA ILE A 29 10.54 -1.49 9.96
C ILE A 29 9.08 -1.90 10.15
N THR A 30 8.33 -1.04 10.82
CA THR A 30 6.91 -1.25 11.06
C THR A 30 6.12 -0.50 10.00
N LEU A 31 5.40 -1.22 9.16
CA LEU A 31 4.50 -0.65 8.18
C LEU A 31 3.07 -0.80 8.70
N LYS A 32 2.42 0.34 8.95
CA LYS A 32 1.02 0.34 9.37
C LYS A 32 0.16 0.13 8.13
N VAL A 33 -0.45 -1.05 8.02
CA VAL A 33 -1.44 -1.35 6.99
C VAL A 33 -2.73 -0.65 7.38
N ARG A 34 -3.36 0.01 6.41
CA ARG A 34 -4.67 0.62 6.64
C ARG A 34 -5.68 -0.47 7.03
N PRO A 35 -6.57 -0.22 8.00
CA PRO A 35 -7.55 -1.23 8.44
C PRO A 35 -8.41 -1.69 7.28
N VAL A 36 -8.81 -2.96 7.26
CA VAL A 36 -9.77 -3.45 6.27
C VAL A 36 -11.16 -3.04 6.74
N LEU A 37 -11.83 -2.20 5.96
CA LEU A 37 -13.25 -1.89 6.10
C LEU A 37 -13.99 -2.69 5.03
N LEU A 38 -15.08 -3.36 5.39
CA LEU A 38 -15.87 -4.08 4.39
C LEU A 38 -16.67 -3.08 3.56
N THR A 39 -16.83 -3.36 2.26
CA THR A 39 -17.68 -2.58 1.35
C THR A 39 -19.09 -2.37 1.94
N ALA A 40 -19.67 -3.40 2.55
CA ALA A 40 -20.98 -3.32 3.19
C ALA A 40 -21.03 -2.34 4.38
N ASP A 41 -19.95 -2.23 5.15
CA ASP A 41 -19.87 -1.32 6.29
C ASP A 41 -19.77 0.13 5.82
N ILE A 42 -18.95 0.40 4.79
CA ILE A 42 -18.82 1.73 4.18
C ILE A 42 -20.14 2.15 3.51
N LEU A 43 -20.82 1.22 2.82
CA LEU A 43 -22.13 1.50 2.22
C LEU A 43 -23.17 1.89 3.27
N ALA A 44 -23.15 1.23 4.43
CA ALA A 44 -24.05 1.52 5.54
C ALA A 44 -23.68 2.81 6.29
N ASN A 45 -22.38 3.12 6.40
CA ASN A 45 -21.88 4.31 7.06
C ASN A 45 -20.52 4.77 6.47
N PRO A 46 -20.53 5.70 5.50
CA PRO A 46 -19.30 6.21 4.89
C PRO A 46 -18.38 6.97 5.86
N ASP A 47 -18.90 7.50 6.96
CA ASP A 47 -18.12 8.22 7.97
C ASP A 47 -17.06 7.31 8.63
N LEU A 48 -17.19 5.98 8.51
CA LEU A 48 -16.14 5.03 8.93
C LEU A 48 -14.80 5.25 8.21
N LEU A 49 -14.80 5.89 7.04
CA LEU A 49 -13.57 6.30 6.36
C LEU A 49 -12.78 7.33 7.18
N LEU A 50 -13.45 8.18 7.95
CA LEU A 50 -12.80 9.20 8.79
C LEU A 50 -12.03 8.60 9.97
N ASP A 51 -12.35 7.36 10.37
CA ASP A 51 -11.60 6.60 11.37
C ASP A 51 -10.28 6.04 10.80
N VAL A 52 -10.09 6.12 9.48
CA VAL A 52 -8.89 5.65 8.78
C VAL A 52 -8.01 6.85 8.41
N PRO A 53 -6.87 7.04 9.09
CA PRO A 53 -5.92 8.06 8.69
C PRO A 53 -5.47 7.85 7.26
N ASP A 54 -5.42 8.95 6.50
CA ASP A 54 -4.92 8.97 5.13
C ASP A 54 -5.64 7.98 4.19
N TYR A 55 -6.94 7.71 4.43
CA TYR A 55 -7.72 6.81 3.58
C TYR A 55 -7.72 7.28 2.12
N GLN A 56 -7.69 8.59 1.88
CA GLN A 56 -7.62 9.21 0.55
C GLN A 56 -6.28 8.99 -0.16
N LEU A 57 -5.25 8.48 0.51
CA LEU A 57 -3.94 8.25 -0.08
C LEU A 57 -3.83 6.85 -0.70
N ILE A 58 -3.33 6.77 -1.93
CA ILE A 58 -3.04 5.51 -2.63
C ILE A 58 -1.54 5.28 -2.57
N GLY A 59 -1.15 4.13 -2.02
CA GLY A 59 0.26 3.73 -1.95
C GLY A 59 0.70 3.13 -3.26
N LEU A 60 1.60 3.81 -3.96
CA LEU A 60 2.22 3.29 -5.18
C LEU A 60 3.57 2.70 -4.81
N ARG A 61 3.74 1.39 -5.03
CA ARG A 61 5.01 0.70 -4.87
C ARG A 61 5.80 0.82 -6.17
N THR A 62 7.06 1.24 -6.07
CA THR A 62 7.99 1.26 -7.21
C THR A 62 8.90 0.03 -7.25
N ASP A 63 9.55 -0.18 -8.40
CA ASP A 63 10.63 -1.14 -8.60
C ASP A 63 11.85 -0.81 -7.71
N SER A 64 12.84 -1.71 -7.74
CA SER A 64 14.12 -1.58 -7.05
C SER A 64 14.78 -0.24 -7.30
N ASP A 65 14.67 0.27 -8.52
CA ASP A 65 15.39 1.45 -8.98
C ASP A 65 14.62 2.74 -8.67
N ASN A 66 13.44 2.64 -8.04
CA ASN A 66 12.48 3.72 -7.79
C ASN A 66 12.06 4.48 -9.06
N THR A 67 12.04 3.78 -10.19
CA THR A 67 11.75 4.36 -11.51
C THR A 67 10.34 4.08 -11.98
N HIS A 68 9.80 2.88 -11.74
CA HIS A 68 8.48 2.48 -12.24
C HIS A 68 7.60 1.85 -11.17
N VAL A 69 6.28 1.95 -11.30
CA VAL A 69 5.30 1.33 -10.40
C VAL A 69 5.16 -0.16 -10.71
N VAL A 70 5.20 -1.00 -9.67
CA VAL A 70 5.13 -2.46 -9.78
C VAL A 70 3.92 -3.07 -9.08
N GLY A 71 3.09 -2.27 -8.43
CA GLY A 71 1.96 -2.78 -7.64
C GLY A 71 2.40 -3.60 -6.43
N ILE A 72 1.47 -4.01 -5.57
CA ILE A 72 1.82 -4.75 -4.34
C ILE A 72 2.38 -6.14 -4.66
N LYS A 73 1.89 -6.78 -5.73
CA LYS A 73 2.25 -8.15 -6.13
C LYS A 73 3.35 -8.21 -7.19
N GLY A 74 3.90 -7.08 -7.63
CA GLY A 74 4.86 -7.03 -8.73
C GLY A 74 4.23 -7.16 -10.13
N ASP A 75 2.90 -7.04 -10.22
CA ASP A 75 2.10 -7.17 -11.44
C ASP A 75 1.76 -5.82 -12.09
N GLY A 76 2.25 -4.70 -11.54
CA GLY A 76 1.90 -3.35 -11.98
C GLY A 76 0.50 -2.90 -11.54
N ILE A 77 -0.26 -3.76 -10.85
CA ILE A 77 -1.65 -3.50 -10.48
C ILE A 77 -1.69 -2.77 -9.12
N VAL A 78 -2.34 -1.61 -9.13
CA VAL A 78 -2.58 -0.78 -7.95
C VAL A 78 -4.04 -0.92 -7.52
N THR A 79 -4.27 -1.22 -6.25
CA THR A 79 -5.62 -1.37 -5.69
C THR A 79 -5.90 -0.35 -4.60
N TYR A 80 -7.14 0.12 -4.56
CA TYR A 80 -7.67 0.90 -3.46
C TYR A 80 -8.54 0.01 -2.57
N PRO A 81 -8.32 -0.03 -1.24
CA PRO A 81 -8.95 -1.04 -0.39
C PRO A 81 -10.36 -0.68 0.09
N TYR A 82 -10.89 0.49 -0.28
CA TYR A 82 -12.16 1.01 0.20
C TYR A 82 -13.10 1.36 -0.95
N SER A 83 -14.39 1.47 -0.67
CA SER A 83 -15.30 2.14 -1.59
C SER A 83 -15.08 3.65 -1.53
N TRP A 84 -15.12 4.31 -2.68
CA TRP A 84 -15.08 5.76 -2.80
C TRP A 84 -16.50 6.30 -2.84
N CYS A 85 -16.86 7.15 -1.88
CA CYS A 85 -18.21 7.68 -1.73
C CYS A 85 -18.27 9.14 -2.16
N VAL A 86 -19.00 9.45 -3.23
CA VAL A 86 -19.16 10.81 -3.76
C VAL A 86 -20.56 11.33 -3.44
N THR A 87 -20.69 12.65 -3.29
CA THR A 87 -22.01 13.27 -3.13
C THR A 87 -22.82 13.07 -4.42
N ASP A 88 -24.04 12.55 -4.30
CA ASP A 88 -24.92 12.30 -5.43
C ASP A 88 -26.37 12.66 -5.05
N ALA A 89 -26.88 13.73 -5.66
CA ALA A 89 -28.23 14.22 -5.38
C ALA A 89 -29.34 13.31 -5.93
N ALA A 90 -29.01 12.36 -6.81
CA ALA A 90 -29.97 11.37 -7.31
C ALA A 90 -30.17 10.20 -6.33
N GLU A 91 -29.24 9.98 -5.40
CA GLU A 91 -29.32 8.91 -4.40
C GLU A 91 -30.16 9.34 -3.20
N ALA A 92 -30.99 8.42 -2.67
CA ALA A 92 -31.82 8.69 -1.50
C ALA A 92 -31.01 9.02 -0.23
N THR A 93 -29.79 8.52 -0.16
CA THR A 93 -28.81 8.75 0.90
C THR A 93 -28.03 10.06 0.72
N GLY A 94 -28.12 10.70 -0.45
CA GLY A 94 -27.34 11.89 -0.82
C GLY A 94 -25.90 11.59 -1.25
N TYR A 95 -25.50 10.32 -1.31
CA TYR A 95 -24.18 9.88 -1.75
C TYR A 95 -24.25 8.54 -2.49
N ARG A 96 -23.29 8.31 -3.38
CA ARG A 96 -23.06 7.03 -4.05
C ARG A 96 -21.67 6.52 -3.71
N CYS A 97 -21.58 5.30 -3.19
CA CYS A 97 -20.29 4.63 -3.00
C CYS A 97 -20.05 3.63 -4.12
N GLN A 98 -18.85 3.62 -4.66
CA GLN A 98 -18.44 2.70 -5.71
C GLN A 98 -17.02 2.20 -5.44
N GLU A 99 -16.74 0.97 -5.86
CA GLU A 99 -15.36 0.49 -5.93
C GLU A 99 -14.63 1.26 -7.05
N ILE A 100 -13.37 1.59 -6.81
CA ILE A 100 -12.51 2.30 -7.76
C ILE A 100 -11.21 1.52 -7.95
N GLY A 101 -10.62 1.69 -9.14
CA GLY A 101 -9.58 0.79 -9.61
C GLY A 101 -10.13 -0.64 -9.86
N PRO A 102 -9.26 -1.66 -9.95
CA PRO A 102 -7.80 -1.55 -9.94
C PRO A 102 -7.27 -0.68 -11.09
N TRP A 103 -6.09 -0.09 -10.90
CA TRP A 103 -5.37 0.62 -11.97
C TRP A 103 -4.18 -0.18 -12.43
N ASP A 104 -4.04 -0.27 -13.74
CA ASP A 104 -2.89 -0.87 -14.37
C ASP A 104 -1.84 0.21 -14.63
N CYS A 105 -0.80 0.21 -13.81
CA CYS A 105 0.34 1.10 -13.98
C CYS A 105 1.48 0.41 -14.76
N TYR A 106 1.15 -0.63 -15.53
CA TYR A 106 2.03 -1.27 -16.49
C TYR A 106 1.55 -0.96 -17.91
N ASP A 107 2.43 -0.38 -18.73
CA ASP A 107 2.12 -0.13 -20.14
C ASP A 107 2.55 -1.33 -20.98
N GLU A 108 1.60 -2.25 -21.22
CA GLU A 108 1.79 -3.40 -22.11
C GLU A 108 1.97 -3.00 -23.58
N LEU A 109 1.55 -1.79 -23.97
CA LEU A 109 1.63 -1.28 -25.34
C LEU A 109 2.96 -0.57 -25.63
N ALA A 110 3.70 -0.17 -24.59
CA ALA A 110 5.06 0.32 -24.73
C ALA A 110 5.98 -0.75 -25.35
N THR A 111 7.03 -0.32 -26.07
CA THR A 111 8.00 -1.24 -26.68
C THR A 111 9.43 -0.86 -26.25
N PRO A 112 10.07 -1.59 -25.31
CA PRO A 112 9.53 -2.74 -24.57
C PRO A 112 8.41 -2.33 -23.60
N PRO A 113 7.52 -3.26 -23.21
CA PRO A 113 6.56 -3.02 -22.14
C PRO A 113 7.28 -2.51 -20.90
N THR A 114 6.73 -1.47 -20.28
CA THR A 114 7.41 -0.80 -19.17
C THR A 114 6.39 -0.34 -18.15
N GLY A 115 6.76 -0.40 -16.86
CA GLY A 115 5.94 0.19 -15.82
C GLY A 115 5.88 1.70 -16.01
N GLN A 116 4.79 2.33 -15.60
CA GLN A 116 4.71 3.78 -15.55
C GLN A 116 5.55 4.32 -14.39
N THR A 117 6.11 5.52 -14.52
CA THR A 117 6.72 6.18 -13.36
C THR A 117 5.68 6.49 -12.28
N PHE A 118 6.13 6.71 -11.04
CA PHE A 118 5.25 7.15 -9.95
C PHE A 118 4.35 8.33 -10.35
N VAL A 119 4.93 9.33 -10.99
CA VAL A 119 4.21 10.56 -11.37
C VAL A 119 3.18 10.28 -12.46
N GLN A 120 3.52 9.45 -13.46
CA GLN A 120 2.59 9.07 -14.52
C GLN A 120 1.40 8.28 -13.96
N CYS A 121 1.68 7.19 -13.24
CA CYS A 121 0.65 6.36 -12.62
C CYS A 121 -0.25 7.16 -11.69
N CYS A 122 0.33 8.06 -10.88
CA CYS A 122 -0.47 8.91 -10.00
C CYS A 122 -1.37 9.88 -10.78
N ASN A 123 -0.86 10.49 -11.84
CA ASN A 123 -1.64 11.40 -12.67
C ASN A 123 -2.77 10.67 -13.41
N ASP A 124 -2.52 9.44 -13.89
CA ASP A 124 -3.52 8.62 -14.56
C ASP A 124 -4.63 8.19 -13.59
N ILE A 125 -4.27 7.71 -12.40
CA ILE A 125 -5.23 7.39 -11.32
C ILE A 125 -6.09 8.61 -11.00
N LYS A 126 -5.46 9.78 -10.82
CA LYS A 126 -6.15 11.05 -10.56
C LYS A 126 -7.04 11.46 -11.73
N ALA A 127 -6.63 11.24 -12.98
CA ALA A 127 -7.44 11.55 -14.14
C ALA A 127 -8.68 10.66 -14.24
N GLU A 128 -8.53 9.35 -14.02
CA GLU A 128 -9.60 8.35 -14.14
C GLU A 128 -10.63 8.46 -13.03
N THR A 129 -10.18 8.59 -11.78
CA THR A 129 -11.07 8.74 -10.62
C THR A 129 -11.75 10.09 -10.54
N GLY A 130 -11.37 10.99 -11.45
CA GLY A 130 -11.84 12.35 -11.48
C GLY A 130 -11.34 13.10 -10.25
N HIS A 131 -10.09 13.53 -10.26
CA HIS A 131 -9.53 14.54 -9.33
C HIS A 131 -10.35 15.84 -9.27
N LEU A 132 -11.39 15.97 -10.08
CA LEU A 132 -12.40 17.02 -10.03
C LEU A 132 -13.57 16.73 -9.08
N MET A 133 -13.75 15.48 -8.65
CA MET A 133 -14.84 15.02 -7.78
C MET A 133 -14.28 14.60 -6.42
N PRO A 134 -14.39 15.45 -5.39
CA PRO A 134 -14.05 15.04 -4.04
C PRO A 134 -15.02 13.96 -3.58
N ASP A 135 -14.60 13.17 -2.60
CA ASP A 135 -15.53 12.34 -1.85
C ASP A 135 -16.55 13.21 -1.08
N MET A 136 -17.50 12.56 -0.42
CA MET A 136 -18.51 13.22 0.40
C MET A 136 -17.96 14.01 1.59
N HIS A 137 -16.67 13.85 1.93
CA HIS A 137 -15.98 14.60 2.97
C HIS A 137 -15.11 15.75 2.42
N GLY A 138 -15.08 15.97 1.10
CA GLY A 138 -14.27 17.00 0.46
C GLY A 138 -12.83 16.56 0.16
N ASN A 139 -12.48 15.28 0.36
CA ASN A 139 -11.15 14.75 0.11
C ASN A 139 -10.98 14.31 -1.33
N TYR A 140 -9.78 14.51 -1.87
CA TYR A 140 -9.39 14.02 -3.18
C TYR A 140 -8.41 12.87 -3.02
N LEU A 141 -8.46 11.93 -3.95
CA LEU A 141 -7.44 10.90 -4.03
C LEU A 141 -6.09 11.54 -4.33
N ASP A 142 -5.09 11.13 -3.56
CA ASP A 142 -3.70 11.49 -3.81
C ASP A 142 -2.84 10.25 -3.69
N CYS A 143 -1.61 10.31 -4.18
CA CYS A 143 -0.68 9.21 -4.14
C CYS A 143 0.48 9.55 -3.23
N TYR A 144 0.98 8.55 -2.52
CA TYR A 144 2.24 8.63 -1.83
C TYR A 144 3.14 7.51 -2.31
N ASN A 145 4.44 7.77 -2.28
CA ASN A 145 5.41 6.73 -2.55
C ASN A 145 5.34 5.72 -1.39
N SER A 146 4.73 4.58 -1.66
CA SER A 146 4.75 3.48 -0.70
C SER A 146 6.14 2.90 -0.77
N PRO A 147 6.91 2.89 0.34
CA PRO A 147 8.26 2.38 0.32
C PRO A 147 8.25 0.98 -0.30
N PRO A 148 9.10 0.70 -1.30
CA PRO A 148 9.26 -0.66 -1.76
C PRO A 148 9.75 -1.50 -0.57
N PRO A 149 9.43 -2.81 -0.48
CA PRO A 149 10.36 -3.71 0.17
C PRO A 149 11.72 -3.43 -0.48
N LEU A 150 12.76 -3.14 0.30
CA LEU A 150 14.10 -2.81 -0.22
C LEU A 150 14.63 -3.95 -1.12
N GLU A 151 14.24 -3.93 -2.38
CA GLU A 151 14.85 -4.66 -3.50
C GLU A 151 15.79 -3.73 -4.27
N ASN A 152 16.01 -2.47 -3.82
CA ASN A 152 17.02 -1.61 -4.41
C ASN A 152 18.39 -2.25 -4.18
N LEU A 153 18.94 -2.88 -5.22
CA LEU A 153 20.23 -3.57 -5.20
C LEU A 153 21.42 -2.61 -5.04
N GLU A 154 21.21 -1.29 -5.15
CA GLU A 154 22.23 -0.27 -4.85
C GLU A 154 22.27 0.13 -3.37
N ASP A 155 21.21 -0.13 -2.60
CA ASP A 155 21.28 -0.13 -1.14
C ASP A 155 21.68 -1.56 -0.76
N PRO A 156 22.88 -1.81 -0.19
CA PRO A 156 23.35 -3.17 0.04
C PRO A 156 22.29 -3.93 0.81
N LEU A 157 21.79 -5.04 0.23
CA LEU A 157 20.74 -5.90 0.77
C LEU A 157 20.93 -6.03 2.29
N ASP A 158 20.23 -5.20 3.05
CA ASP A 158 20.38 -5.15 4.50
C ASP A 158 19.54 -6.31 5.02
N LEU A 159 20.14 -7.50 4.97
CA LEU A 159 19.61 -8.74 5.52
C LEU A 159 19.34 -8.63 7.04
N GLY A 160 19.71 -7.50 7.64
CA GLY A 160 19.28 -7.09 8.97
C GLY A 160 17.91 -6.44 9.02
N ARG A 161 17.18 -6.19 7.93
CA ARG A 161 15.85 -5.56 8.01
C ARG A 161 14.72 -6.55 7.79
N VAL A 162 13.75 -6.55 8.70
CA VAL A 162 12.49 -7.29 8.56
C VAL A 162 11.31 -6.34 8.55
N TYR A 163 10.45 -6.47 7.53
CA TYR A 163 9.22 -5.70 7.40
C TYR A 163 8.09 -6.40 8.16
N LEU A 164 7.54 -5.68 9.14
CA LEU A 164 6.38 -6.12 9.90
C LEU A 164 5.18 -5.27 9.50
N HIS A 165 4.27 -5.89 8.75
CA HIS A 165 2.99 -5.29 8.41
C HIS A 165 2.05 -5.44 9.59
N ILE A 166 1.62 -4.34 10.19
CA ILE A 166 0.71 -4.34 11.33
C ILE A 166 -0.62 -3.66 11.01
N ASP A 167 -1.73 -4.17 11.55
CA ASP A 167 -3.03 -3.50 11.50
C ASP A 167 -3.09 -2.31 12.48
N ALA A 168 -4.23 -1.62 12.45
CA ALA A 168 -4.55 -0.53 13.38
C ALA A 168 -4.52 -0.95 14.88
N ASN A 169 -4.59 -2.25 15.17
CA ASN A 169 -4.56 -2.83 16.51
C ASN A 169 -3.16 -3.36 16.90
N ASN A 170 -2.10 -3.02 16.16
CA ASN A 170 -0.72 -3.49 16.34
C ASN A 170 -0.57 -5.03 16.25
N ARG A 171 -1.38 -5.68 15.40
CA ARG A 171 -1.30 -7.11 15.08
C ARG A 171 -0.67 -7.30 13.72
N VAL A 172 0.22 -8.29 13.61
CA VAL A 172 0.88 -8.62 12.36
C VAL A 172 -0.14 -9.25 11.40
N VAL A 173 -0.33 -8.65 10.23
CA VAL A 173 -1.36 -9.07 9.25
C VAL A 173 -0.80 -9.89 8.09
N ASN A 174 0.50 -9.75 7.79
CA ASN A 174 1.21 -10.59 6.82
C ASN A 174 2.41 -11.26 7.50
N PRO A 175 2.80 -12.48 7.08
CA PRO A 175 4.04 -13.07 7.57
C PRO A 175 5.23 -12.11 7.32
N PRO A 176 6.21 -12.06 8.23
CA PRO A 176 7.42 -11.28 8.01
C PRO A 176 8.14 -11.81 6.78
N TYR A 177 8.30 -10.96 5.78
CA TYR A 177 9.17 -11.23 4.64
C TYR A 177 10.52 -10.59 4.93
N ASN A 178 11.59 -11.35 4.75
CA ASN A 178 12.88 -10.73 4.43
C ASN A 178 12.68 -10.03 3.08
N GLY A 179 13.12 -8.77 3.00
CA GLY A 179 13.22 -8.09 1.70
C GLY A 179 14.07 -8.92 0.75
#